data_AF-A0A3M1T3A4-F1
#
_entry.id   AF-A0A3M1T3A4-F1
#
_cell.length_a   1.000
_cell.length_b   1.000
_cell.length_c   1.000
_cell.angle_alpha   90.00
_cell.angle_beta   90.00
_cell.angle_gamma   90.00
#
_symmetry.space_group_name_H-M   'P 1'
#
loop_
_entity.id
_entity.type
_entity.pdbx_description
1 polymer ?
#
loop_
_entity_poly.entity_id
_entity_poly.type
_entity_poly.pdbx_seq_one_letter_code
_entity_poly.pdbx_strand_id
1 'polypeptide(L)'
;AIALQLAPKLGISPLELAREWVACLPENADFAVSVTPPGWIDCQLTDAGLARWLQSWTRCPDSTPNTRIPPPANPFPIQYARARCCSLLRLAEGEGLIDLQMMGNDVEIIAPDPLPWLDDTQGLRLQHPAERALMGQLVAIVDALEDPKAIDLGKPAIKLGAAFEGFYSQCRILGR
;
A
#
# COMPACT_ATOMS: atom_id res chain seq x y z
N ALA A 1 -20.23 7.37 -9.92
CA ALA A 1 -21.51 8.12 -9.88
C ALA A 1 -22.70 7.27 -10.35
N ILE A 2 -22.80 6.00 -9.92
CA ILE A 2 -23.83 5.07 -10.43
C ILE A 2 -25.18 5.38 -9.78
N ALA A 3 -25.23 5.60 -8.46
CA ALA A 3 -26.45 5.98 -7.75
C ALA A 3 -27.08 7.27 -8.29
N LEU A 4 -26.27 8.30 -8.57
CA LEU A 4 -26.73 9.56 -9.17
C LEU A 4 -27.29 9.40 -10.59
N GLN A 5 -26.79 8.42 -11.36
CA GLN A 5 -27.27 8.14 -12.72
C GLN A 5 -28.53 7.26 -12.75
N LEU A 6 -28.72 6.41 -11.74
CA LEU A 6 -29.84 5.47 -11.66
C LEU A 6 -31.05 6.01 -10.90
N ALA A 7 -30.84 6.86 -9.91
CA ALA A 7 -31.91 7.46 -9.11
C ALA A 7 -33.02 8.14 -9.95
N PRO A 8 -32.70 8.97 -10.98
CA PRO A 8 -33.72 9.56 -11.84
C PRO A 8 -34.55 8.53 -12.61
N LYS A 9 -33.97 7.35 -12.93
CA LYS A 9 -34.65 6.27 -13.67
C LYS A 9 -35.57 5.44 -12.78
N LEU A 10 -35.27 5.40 -11.47
CA LEU A 10 -36.01 4.62 -10.48
C LEU A 10 -37.02 5.47 -9.69
N GLY A 11 -36.97 6.80 -9.82
CA GLY A 11 -37.83 7.71 -9.05
C GLY A 11 -37.49 7.80 -7.56
N ILE A 12 -36.31 7.32 -7.18
CA ILE A 12 -35.82 7.26 -5.79
C ILE A 12 -34.75 8.36 -5.61
N SER A 13 -34.62 8.91 -4.39
CA SER A 13 -33.52 9.82 -4.06
C SER A 13 -32.16 9.13 -4.24
N PRO A 14 -31.17 9.76 -4.89
CA PRO A 14 -29.82 9.19 -5.00
C PRO A 14 -29.18 8.84 -3.66
N LEU A 15 -29.52 9.59 -2.60
CA LEU A 15 -29.04 9.34 -1.25
C LEU A 15 -29.67 8.09 -0.64
N GLU A 16 -30.97 7.87 -0.84
CA GLU A 16 -31.68 6.69 -0.36
C GLU A 16 -31.18 5.44 -1.07
N LEU A 17 -31.03 5.52 -2.39
CA LEU A 17 -30.48 4.43 -3.20
C LEU A 17 -29.06 4.05 -2.76
N ALA A 18 -28.20 5.04 -2.48
CA ALA A 18 -26.85 4.79 -1.99
C ALA A 18 -26.85 4.12 -0.60
N ARG A 19 -27.78 4.49 0.29
CA ARG A 19 -27.91 3.86 1.62
C ARG A 19 -28.37 2.41 1.53
N GLU A 20 -29.35 2.12 0.68
CA GLU A 20 -29.82 0.75 0.45
C GLU A 20 -28.69 -0.14 -0.08
N TRP A 21 -27.88 0.37 -1.01
CA TRP A 21 -26.73 -0.38 -1.52
C TRP A 21 -25.70 -0.67 -0.45
N VAL A 22 -25.33 0.32 0.37
CA VAL A 22 -24.38 0.12 1.46
C VAL A 22 -24.91 -0.86 2.50
N ALA A 23 -26.21 -0.84 2.79
CA ALA A 23 -26.84 -1.81 3.70
C ALA A 23 -26.82 -3.26 3.17
N CYS A 24 -26.77 -3.44 1.85
CA CYS A 24 -26.65 -4.74 1.21
C CYS A 24 -25.20 -5.22 1.03
N LEU A 25 -24.20 -4.36 1.27
CA LEU A 25 -22.80 -4.77 1.19
C LEU A 25 -22.44 -5.66 2.39
N PRO A 26 -21.67 -6.74 2.19
CA PRO A 26 -21.13 -7.50 3.31
C PRO A 26 -20.22 -6.59 4.15
N GLU A 27 -20.22 -6.79 5.46
CA GLU A 27 -19.23 -6.17 6.33
C GLU A 27 -17.82 -6.56 5.85
N ASN A 28 -17.02 -5.56 5.49
CA ASN A 28 -15.66 -5.75 5.05
C ASN A 28 -14.70 -5.08 6.03
N ALA A 29 -13.85 -5.86 6.68
CA ALA A 29 -12.84 -5.35 7.60
C ALA A 29 -11.78 -4.48 6.89
N ASP A 30 -11.65 -4.57 5.56
CA ASP A 30 -10.67 -3.80 4.79
C ASP A 30 -11.10 -2.36 4.54
N PHE A 31 -12.40 -2.11 4.37
CA PHE A 31 -12.92 -0.80 3.97
C PHE A 31 -14.04 -0.31 4.88
N ALA A 32 -13.89 0.91 5.39
CA ALA A 32 -14.99 1.63 6.02
C ALA A 32 -15.84 2.29 4.91
N VAL A 33 -17.10 1.87 4.80
CA VAL A 33 -18.03 2.38 3.79
C VAL A 33 -18.99 3.38 4.43
N SER A 34 -19.12 4.55 3.82
CA SER A 34 -20.05 5.60 4.27
C SER A 34 -20.76 6.25 3.09
N VAL A 35 -21.90 6.87 3.35
CA VAL A 35 -22.69 7.57 2.32
C VAL A 35 -22.66 9.07 2.58
N THR A 36 -22.19 9.85 1.62
CA THR A 36 -22.15 11.31 1.71
C THR A 36 -23.11 11.97 0.71
N PRO A 37 -23.74 13.11 1.06
CA PRO A 37 -24.64 13.82 0.14
C PRO A 37 -23.92 14.26 -1.14
N PRO A 38 -24.60 14.28 -2.31
CA PRO A 38 -26.00 13.92 -2.56
C PRO A 38 -26.30 12.41 -2.74
N GLY A 39 -25.35 11.50 -2.50
CA GLY A 39 -25.50 10.05 -2.74
C GLY A 39 -24.20 9.38 -3.20
N TRP A 40 -23.07 9.89 -2.75
CA TRP A 40 -21.76 9.27 -2.96
C TRP A 40 -21.56 8.14 -1.95
N ILE A 41 -20.91 7.07 -2.39
CA ILE A 41 -20.48 5.99 -1.52
C ILE A 41 -18.97 6.15 -1.39
N ASP A 42 -18.54 6.54 -0.20
CA ASP A 42 -17.13 6.72 0.12
C ASP A 42 -16.62 5.44 0.80
N CYS A 43 -15.63 4.82 0.17
CA CYS A 43 -14.91 3.67 0.71
C CYS A 43 -13.54 4.13 1.17
N GLN A 44 -13.27 4.09 2.47
CA GLN A 44 -11.97 4.42 3.04
C GLN A 44 -11.24 3.12 3.43
N LEU A 45 -10.01 2.95 2.93
CA LEU A 45 -9.16 1.85 3.34
C LEU A 45 -8.83 1.99 4.83
N THR A 46 -9.12 0.95 5.61
CA THR A 46 -8.83 0.94 7.05
C THR A 46 -7.37 0.56 7.30
N ASP A 47 -6.88 0.87 8.50
CA ASP A 47 -5.56 0.44 8.95
C ASP A 47 -5.41 -1.09 8.91
N ALA A 48 -6.44 -1.83 9.31
CA ALA A 48 -6.47 -3.29 9.24
C ALA A 48 -6.42 -3.80 7.80
N GLY A 49 -7.13 -3.15 6.89
CA GLY A 49 -7.11 -3.50 5.46
C GLY A 49 -5.77 -3.23 4.81
N LEU A 50 -5.16 -2.08 5.11
CA LEU A 50 -3.83 -1.75 4.65
C LEU A 50 -2.77 -2.69 5.25
N ALA A 51 -2.87 -3.07 6.52
CA ALA A 51 -1.98 -4.07 7.14
C ALA A 51 -2.09 -5.45 6.46
N ARG A 52 -3.31 -5.91 6.14
CA ARG A 52 -3.53 -7.17 5.42
C ARG A 52 -2.96 -7.12 4.01
N TRP A 53 -3.18 -6.00 3.31
CA TRP A 53 -2.59 -5.77 2.00
C TRP A 53 -1.06 -5.81 2.08
N LEU A 54 -0.43 -5.12 3.03
CA LEU A 54 1.03 -5.15 3.24
C LEU A 54 1.55 -6.56 3.53
N GLN A 55 0.86 -7.34 4.36
CA GLN A 55 1.23 -8.73 4.63
C GLN A 55 1.17 -9.61 3.37
N SER A 56 0.25 -9.33 2.43
CA SER A 56 0.20 -10.10 1.18
C SER A 56 1.44 -9.89 0.30
N TRP A 57 2.07 -8.72 0.39
CA TRP A 57 3.29 -8.39 -0.34
C TRP A 57 4.55 -9.05 0.23
N THR A 58 4.55 -9.48 1.51
CA THR A 58 5.70 -10.20 2.07
C THR A 58 5.79 -11.63 1.58
N ARG A 59 4.66 -12.20 1.11
CA ARG A 59 4.52 -13.60 0.70
C ARG A 59 4.44 -13.80 -0.81
N CYS A 60 4.63 -12.76 -1.62
CA CYS A 60 4.47 -12.84 -3.07
C CYS A 60 5.84 -12.76 -3.77
N PRO A 61 6.41 -13.88 -4.23
CA PRO A 61 7.59 -13.86 -5.09
C PRO A 61 7.24 -13.69 -6.58
N ASP A 62 6.01 -14.01 -7.00
CA ASP A 62 5.76 -14.34 -8.40
C ASP A 62 4.57 -13.58 -8.99
N SER A 63 4.90 -12.51 -9.71
CA SER A 63 4.26 -12.03 -10.95
C SER A 63 4.36 -10.52 -11.01
N THR A 64 5.58 -9.98 -11.11
CA THR A 64 5.67 -8.70 -11.83
C THR A 64 5.19 -9.00 -13.25
N PRO A 65 4.15 -8.34 -13.77
CA PRO A 65 3.87 -8.42 -15.19
C PRO A 65 5.18 -8.12 -15.92
N ASN A 66 5.45 -8.84 -17.01
CA ASN A 66 6.61 -8.60 -17.87
C ASN A 66 6.44 -7.29 -18.65
N THR A 67 5.99 -6.24 -17.97
CA THR A 67 5.96 -4.87 -18.44
C THR A 67 7.41 -4.46 -18.56
N ARG A 68 7.85 -4.28 -19.80
CA ARG A 68 9.11 -3.62 -20.10
C ARG A 68 8.96 -2.16 -19.73
N ILE A 69 9.13 -1.85 -18.45
CA ILE A 69 9.12 -0.49 -17.94
C ILE A 69 10.43 0.14 -18.44
N PRO A 70 10.38 1.23 -19.23
CA PRO A 70 11.58 1.96 -19.58
C PRO A 70 12.31 2.39 -18.30
N PRO A 71 13.64 2.23 -18.22
CA PRO A 71 14.36 2.68 -17.05
C PRO A 71 14.11 4.19 -16.85
N PRO A 72 13.90 4.64 -15.59
CA PRO A 72 13.73 6.06 -15.32
C PRO A 72 14.99 6.82 -15.76
N ALA A 73 14.83 8.11 -16.09
CA ALA A 73 15.93 8.97 -16.53
C ALA A 73 17.13 8.98 -15.55
N ASN A 74 16.87 8.74 -14.26
CA ASN A 74 17.89 8.47 -13.25
C ASN A 74 17.45 7.28 -12.36
N PRO A 75 18.03 6.09 -12.53
CA PRO A 75 17.68 4.92 -11.72
C PRO A 75 18.38 4.88 -10.35
N PHE A 76 19.37 5.73 -10.11
CA PHE A 76 20.21 5.66 -8.91
C PHE A 76 19.42 5.74 -7.59
N PRO A 77 18.45 6.66 -7.40
CA PRO A 77 17.72 6.76 -6.13
C PRO A 77 16.99 5.46 -5.75
N ILE A 78 16.43 4.77 -6.74
CA ILE A 78 15.68 3.53 -6.53
C ILE A 78 16.62 2.35 -6.29
N GLN A 79 17.72 2.28 -7.05
CA GLN A 79 18.75 1.26 -6.84
C GLN A 79 19.39 1.40 -5.46
N TYR A 80 19.66 2.63 -5.04
CA TYR A 80 20.15 2.94 -3.70
C TYR A 80 19.13 2.52 -2.64
N ALA A 81 17.85 2.88 -2.80
CA ALA A 81 16.78 2.47 -1.90
C ALA A 81 16.71 0.95 -1.75
N ARG A 82 16.70 0.21 -2.88
CA ARG A 82 16.72 -1.25 -2.89
C ARG A 82 17.93 -1.82 -2.13
N ALA A 83 19.14 -1.34 -2.43
CA ALA A 83 20.36 -1.81 -1.78
C ALA A 83 20.36 -1.54 -0.26
N ARG A 84 19.78 -0.42 0.17
CA ARG A 84 19.59 -0.09 1.59
C ARG A 84 18.56 -1.00 2.25
N CYS A 85 17.40 -1.25 1.62
CA CYS A 85 16.43 -2.23 2.11
C CYS A 85 17.06 -3.62 2.28
N CYS A 86 17.80 -4.13 1.29
CA CYS A 86 18.53 -5.40 1.41
C CYS A 86 19.55 -5.41 2.56
N SER A 87 20.17 -4.27 2.86
CA SER A 87 21.13 -4.16 3.96
C SER A 87 20.42 -4.12 5.32
N LEU A 88 19.28 -3.44 5.41
CA LEU A 88 18.45 -3.38 6.61
C LEU A 88 17.85 -4.75 6.96
N LEU A 89 17.36 -5.50 5.96
CA LEU A 89 16.83 -6.84 6.17
C LEU A 89 17.89 -7.78 6.73
N ARG A 90 19.09 -7.79 6.14
CA ARG A 90 20.22 -8.59 6.65
C ARG A 90 20.66 -8.17 8.04
N LEU A 91 20.61 -6.86 8.35
CA LEU A 91 20.92 -6.38 9.70
C LEU A 91 19.86 -6.82 10.72
N ALA A 92 18.58 -6.73 10.36
CA ALA A 92 17.48 -7.18 11.21
C ALA A 92 17.53 -8.69 11.49
N GLU A 93 17.90 -9.49 10.48
CA GLU A 93 18.18 -10.93 10.65
C GLU A 93 19.37 -11.16 11.60
N GLY A 94 20.48 -10.43 11.42
CA GLY A 94 21.64 -10.51 12.30
C GLY A 94 21.36 -10.14 13.77
N GLU A 95 20.39 -9.26 14.00
CA GLU A 95 19.90 -8.87 15.34
C GLU A 95 18.79 -9.80 15.88
N GLY A 96 18.36 -10.81 15.11
CA GLY A 96 17.30 -11.75 15.49
C GLY A 96 15.90 -11.13 15.56
N LEU A 97 15.67 -10.03 14.84
CA LEU A 97 14.36 -9.37 14.77
C LEU A 97 13.42 -10.02 13.76
N ILE A 98 14.00 -10.61 12.70
CA ILE A 98 13.31 -11.34 11.66
C ILE A 98 14.13 -12.57 11.29
N ASP A 99 13.46 -13.60 10.79
CA ASP A 99 14.11 -14.74 10.15
C ASP A 99 13.85 -14.66 8.64
N LEU A 100 14.90 -14.79 7.85
CA LEU A 100 14.82 -14.77 6.40
C LEU A 100 15.03 -16.18 5.83
N GLN A 101 14.27 -16.53 4.81
CA GLN A 101 14.48 -17.76 4.04
C GLN A 101 14.68 -17.41 2.56
N MET A 102 15.69 -18.02 1.95
CA MET A 102 15.87 -17.93 0.51
C MET A 102 14.89 -18.86 -0.21
N MET A 103 14.05 -18.30 -1.08
CA MET A 103 13.22 -19.04 -2.03
C MET A 103 13.66 -18.68 -3.46
N GLY A 104 14.51 -19.53 -4.04
CA GLY A 104 15.09 -19.25 -5.35
C GLY A 104 16.06 -18.06 -5.32
N ASN A 105 15.75 -17.02 -6.08
CA ASN A 105 16.55 -15.78 -6.13
C ASN A 105 16.05 -14.71 -5.14
N ASP A 106 14.94 -14.95 -4.46
CA ASP A 106 14.28 -13.99 -3.59
C ASP A 106 14.41 -14.38 -2.12
N VAL A 107 14.22 -13.38 -1.27
CA VAL A 107 14.33 -13.49 0.19
C VAL A 107 12.96 -13.22 0.78
N GLU A 108 12.43 -14.19 1.51
CA GLU A 108 11.14 -14.08 2.19
C GLU A 108 11.34 -13.95 3.71
N ILE A 109 10.49 -13.17 4.36
CA ILE A 109 10.45 -13.06 5.82
C ILE A 109 9.54 -14.18 6.34
N ILE A 110 10.11 -15.14 7.06
CA ILE A 110 9.37 -16.29 7.61
C ILE A 110 8.93 -16.09 9.06
N ALA A 111 9.62 -15.22 9.79
CA ALA A 111 9.22 -14.81 11.13
C ALA A 111 9.58 -13.34 11.37
N PRO A 112 8.73 -12.57 12.07
CA PRO A 112 7.38 -12.94 12.52
C PRO A 112 6.38 -12.97 11.34
N ASP A 113 5.46 -13.94 11.37
CA ASP A 113 4.35 -14.05 10.42
C ASP A 113 3.00 -14.11 11.17
N PRO A 114 2.15 -13.08 11.09
CA PRO A 114 2.31 -11.84 10.32
C PRO A 114 3.31 -10.86 10.93
N LEU A 115 3.84 -9.94 10.11
CA LEU A 115 4.60 -8.81 10.63
C LEU A 115 3.71 -7.93 11.53
N PRO A 116 4.26 -7.31 12.58
CA PRO A 116 3.49 -6.53 13.55
C PRO A 116 3.14 -5.14 12.98
N TRP A 117 2.32 -5.09 11.93
CA TRP A 117 1.89 -3.86 11.24
C TRP A 117 1.05 -2.94 12.12
N LEU A 118 0.23 -3.53 13.01
CA LEU A 118 -0.72 -2.84 13.87
C LEU A 118 -0.19 -2.70 15.30
N ASP A 119 -0.52 -1.59 15.95
CA ASP A 119 -0.31 -1.38 17.38
C ASP A 119 -1.43 -2.03 18.24
N ASP A 120 -1.31 -1.88 19.55
CA ASP A 120 -2.28 -2.42 20.51
C ASP A 120 -3.69 -1.81 20.36
N THR A 121 -3.80 -0.68 19.68
CA THR A 121 -5.07 0.01 19.38
C THR A 121 -5.66 -0.34 18.02
N GLN A 122 -5.06 -1.31 17.30
CA GLN A 122 -5.39 -1.66 15.90
C GLN A 122 -5.10 -0.54 14.89
N GLY A 123 -4.28 0.44 15.25
CA GLY A 123 -3.78 1.48 14.36
C GLY A 123 -2.51 1.04 13.65
N LEU A 124 -2.28 1.54 12.43
CA LEU A 124 -1.02 1.32 11.72
C LEU A 124 0.14 2.01 12.44
N ARG A 125 1.28 1.32 12.54
CA ARG A 125 2.51 1.84 13.14
C ARG A 125 3.26 2.84 12.24
N LEU A 126 2.57 3.87 11.75
CA LEU A 126 3.12 4.96 10.94
C LEU A 126 3.09 6.27 11.74
N GLN A 127 4.05 6.43 12.64
CA GLN A 127 4.12 7.55 13.57
C GLN A 127 4.68 8.81 12.90
N HIS A 128 5.70 8.67 12.04
CA HIS A 128 6.37 9.81 11.44
C HIS A 128 5.70 10.23 10.10
N PRO A 129 5.62 11.54 9.77
CA PRO A 129 5.10 11.98 8.48
C PRO A 129 5.84 11.37 7.28
N ALA A 130 7.15 11.10 7.42
CA ALA A 130 7.95 10.48 6.36
C ALA A 130 7.56 9.01 6.11
N GLU A 131 7.17 8.26 7.15
CA GLU A 131 6.65 6.89 7.01
C GLU A 131 5.35 6.88 6.21
N ARG A 132 4.44 7.81 6.54
CA ARG A 132 3.17 7.98 5.83
C ARG A 132 3.38 8.42 4.38
N ALA A 133 4.34 9.31 4.14
CA ALA A 133 4.69 9.74 2.80
C ALA A 133 5.22 8.58 1.95
N LEU A 134 6.11 7.75 2.51
CA LEU A 134 6.63 6.55 1.85
C LEU A 134 5.50 5.54 1.57
N MET A 135 4.67 5.25 2.57
CA MET A 135 3.53 4.34 2.42
C MET A 135 2.57 4.81 1.32
N GLY A 136 2.26 6.12 1.29
CA GLY A 136 1.43 6.72 0.24
C GLY A 136 2.04 6.59 -1.15
N GLN A 137 3.37 6.70 -1.30
CA GLN A 137 4.03 6.46 -2.60
C GLN A 137 4.01 4.98 -3.02
N LEU A 138 4.11 4.04 -2.07
CA LEU A 138 3.98 2.61 -2.37
C LEU A 138 2.59 2.27 -2.91
N VAL A 139 1.53 2.72 -2.22
CA VAL A 139 0.15 2.55 -2.68
C VAL A 139 -0.05 3.19 -4.05
N ALA A 140 0.40 4.43 -4.24
CA ALA A 140 0.25 5.13 -5.52
C ALA A 140 0.98 4.46 -6.69
N ILE A 141 2.11 3.78 -6.44
CA ILE A 141 2.81 3.00 -7.46
C ILE A 141 2.03 1.75 -7.82
N VAL A 142 1.48 1.03 -6.84
CA VAL A 142 0.67 -0.16 -7.12
C VAL A 142 -0.56 0.24 -7.93
N ASP A 143 -1.25 1.32 -7.56
CA ASP A 143 -2.37 1.85 -8.34
C ASP A 143 -1.96 2.20 -9.78
N ALA A 144 -0.77 2.79 -9.96
CA ALA A 144 -0.24 3.11 -11.28
C ALA A 144 0.18 1.87 -12.09
N LEU A 145 0.57 0.78 -11.45
CA LEU A 145 0.88 -0.49 -12.12
C LEU A 145 -0.37 -1.20 -12.64
N GLU A 146 -1.49 -1.05 -11.92
CA GLU A 146 -2.79 -1.62 -12.29
C GLU A 146 -3.53 -0.78 -13.35
N ASP A 147 -3.13 0.48 -13.59
CA ASP A 147 -3.72 1.31 -14.65
C ASP A 147 -3.20 0.89 -16.04
N PRO A 148 -4.06 0.32 -16.92
CA PRO A 148 -3.65 -0.10 -18.26
C PRO A 148 -3.20 1.06 -19.17
N LYS A 149 -3.45 2.31 -18.76
CA LYS A 149 -3.04 3.53 -19.48
C LYS A 149 -1.76 4.15 -18.91
N ALA A 150 -1.18 3.58 -17.85
CA ALA A 150 0.06 4.08 -17.28
C ALA A 150 1.24 3.78 -18.22
N ILE A 151 1.63 4.79 -19.01
CA ILE A 151 2.73 4.69 -19.98
C ILE A 151 4.09 5.05 -19.35
N ASP A 152 4.09 5.82 -18.24
CA ASP A 152 5.32 6.35 -17.62
C ASP A 152 5.32 6.14 -16.09
N LEU A 153 6.02 5.09 -15.66
CA LEU A 153 6.29 4.82 -14.25
C LEU A 153 7.53 5.56 -13.75
N GLY A 154 8.27 6.28 -14.60
CA GLY A 154 9.49 6.97 -14.22
C GLY A 154 9.27 8.04 -13.15
N LYS A 155 8.19 8.83 -13.28
CA LYS A 155 7.82 9.84 -12.28
C LYS A 155 7.41 9.23 -10.93
N PRO A 156 6.47 8.26 -10.85
CA PRO A 156 6.20 7.54 -9.61
C PRO A 156 7.46 6.95 -8.98
N ALA A 157 8.31 6.33 -9.78
CA ALA A 157 9.54 5.68 -9.34
C ALA A 157 10.54 6.68 -8.71
N ILE A 158 10.72 7.87 -9.31
CA ILE A 158 11.53 8.95 -8.74
C ILE A 158 10.95 9.44 -7.40
N LYS A 159 9.62 9.62 -7.32
CA LYS A 159 8.96 10.04 -6.08
C LYS A 159 9.12 9.01 -4.97
N LEU A 160 9.06 7.72 -5.29
CA LEU A 160 9.30 6.65 -4.33
C LEU A 160 10.74 6.69 -3.80
N GLY A 161 11.73 6.86 -4.67
CA GLY A 161 13.12 7.02 -4.26
C GLY A 161 13.31 8.21 -3.29
N ALA A 162 12.74 9.37 -3.63
CA ALA A 162 12.80 10.55 -2.76
C ALA A 162 12.06 10.35 -1.42
N ALA A 163 10.91 9.70 -1.43
CA ALA A 163 10.17 9.38 -0.21
C ALA A 163 10.95 8.40 0.68
N PHE A 164 11.63 7.42 0.09
CA PHE A 164 12.52 6.51 0.81
C PHE A 164 13.69 7.26 1.46
N GLU A 165 14.35 8.18 0.75
CA GLU A 165 15.43 8.99 1.33
C GLU A 165 14.94 9.87 2.48
N GLY A 166 13.76 10.47 2.35
CA GLY A 166 13.10 11.21 3.43
C GLY A 166 12.85 10.33 4.66
N PHE A 167 12.29 9.14 4.45
CA PHE A 167 12.10 8.14 5.51
C PHE A 167 13.43 7.72 6.15
N TYR A 168 14.42 7.32 5.35
CA TYR A 168 15.68 6.79 5.84
C TYR A 168 16.52 7.83 6.61
N SER A 169 16.40 9.11 6.26
CA SER A 169 17.11 10.19 6.95
C SER A 169 16.43 10.69 8.22
N GLN A 170 15.09 10.53 8.33
CA GLN A 170 14.30 11.11 9.42
C GLN A 170 13.77 10.07 10.41
N CYS A 171 13.65 8.80 10.00
CA CYS A 171 13.16 7.71 10.82
C CYS A 171 14.31 6.83 11.30
N ARG A 172 14.30 6.49 12.58
CA ARG A 172 15.29 5.60 13.18
C ARG A 172 14.85 4.15 13.01
N ILE A 173 15.54 3.41 12.13
CA ILE A 173 15.12 2.05 11.74
C ILE A 173 15.70 1.00 12.68
N LEU A 174 17.00 1.07 12.99
CA LEU A 174 17.69 0.12 13.88
C LEU A 174 18.68 0.87 14.78
N GLY A 175 18.69 0.53 16.08
CA GLY A 175 19.57 1.09 17.11
C GLY A 175 18.80 1.60 18.33
N ARG A 176 19.18 1.13 19.52
CA ARG A 176 18.67 1.55 20.85
C ARG A 176 18.85 3.04 21.10
#